data_AF-A0A966ETI9-F1
#
_entry.id   AF-A0A966ETI9-F1
#
_cell.length_a   1.000
_cell.length_b   1.000
_cell.length_c   1.000
_cell.angle_alpha   90.00
_cell.angle_beta   90.00
_cell.angle_gamma   90.00
#
_symmetry.space_group_name_H-M   'P 1'
#
loop_
_entity.id
_entity.type
_entity.pdbx_description
1 polymer ?
#
loop_
_entity_poly.entity_id
_entity_poly.type
_entity_poly.pdbx_seq_one_letter_code
_entity_poly.pdbx_strand_id
1 'polypeptide(L)'
;MKLWLGVCGLLLAANACAAEMQSKLDWLKTVAFASHQTDYSGVFVYQYGSHVETSRIVHVTEKDSEYEKLESMDGPKHEIIRHHGQVWLFGNHKMVQADSQQTKIRFPALLPDQLSTLSENYQVKEAGTGRVAGYNTQVILFQPKDNLRYSHKIWVHTD
;
A
#
# COMPACT_ATOMS: atom_id res chain seq x y z
N MET A 1 24.63 43.50 28.10
CA MET A 1 24.90 42.05 27.89
C MET A 1 23.63 41.24 28.12
N LYS A 2 22.68 41.19 27.18
CA LYS A 2 21.58 40.21 27.13
C LYS A 2 21.10 40.11 25.67
N LEU A 3 20.60 38.94 25.28
CA LEU A 3 20.12 38.50 23.95
C LEU A 3 21.17 37.85 23.04
N TRP A 4 21.44 36.55 23.27
CA TRP A 4 21.81 35.60 22.21
C TRP A 4 21.64 34.14 22.68
N LEU A 5 20.41 33.75 23.04
CA LEU A 5 20.11 32.35 23.41
C LEU A 5 18.85 31.79 22.72
N GLY A 6 18.17 32.58 21.88
CA GLY A 6 16.93 32.15 21.21
C GLY A 6 17.13 31.38 19.89
N VAL A 7 18.32 31.43 19.27
CA VAL A 7 18.52 30.96 17.89
C VAL A 7 18.86 29.46 17.81
N CYS A 8 19.47 28.85 18.84
CA CYS A 8 19.77 27.41 18.82
C CYS A 8 18.54 26.51 19.03
N GLY A 9 17.49 26.99 19.71
CA GLY A 9 16.28 26.21 19.96
C GLY A 9 15.45 25.95 18.70
N LEU A 10 15.46 26.89 17.74
CA LEU A 10 14.68 26.77 16.50
C LEU A 10 15.28 25.75 15.52
N LEU A 11 16.62 25.61 15.50
CA LEU A 11 17.32 24.70 14.58
C LEU A 11 17.17 23.22 14.98
N LEU A 12 17.12 22.92 16.28
CA LEU A 12 16.93 21.56 16.79
C LEU A 12 15.50 21.03 16.56
N ALA A 13 14.49 21.89 16.68
CA ALA A 13 13.09 21.51 16.47
C ALA A 13 12.78 21.23 14.98
N ALA A 14 13.40 21.98 14.06
CA ALA A 14 13.25 21.76 12.62
C ALA A 14 13.81 20.40 12.17
N ASN A 15 14.98 20.01 12.69
CA ASN A 15 15.59 18.71 12.36
C ASN A 15 14.78 17.51 12.88
N ALA A 16 14.16 17.62 14.05
CA ALA A 16 13.33 16.55 14.59
C ALA A 16 12.04 16.33 13.76
N CYS A 17 11.38 17.41 13.34
CA CYS A 17 10.19 17.34 12.49
C CYS A 17 10.50 16.75 11.10
N ALA A 18 11.65 17.10 10.53
CA ALA A 18 12.12 16.56 9.26
C ALA A 18 12.45 15.06 9.35
N ALA A 19 13.15 14.63 10.41
CA ALA A 19 13.49 13.22 10.62
C ALA A 19 12.24 12.34 10.84
N GLU A 20 11.25 12.83 11.58
CA GLU A 20 10.00 12.10 11.83
C GLU A 20 9.16 11.98 10.56
N MET A 21 9.14 13.02 9.71
CA MET A 21 8.48 12.97 8.40
C MET A 21 9.19 12.02 7.43
N GLN A 22 10.52 11.98 7.46
CA GLN A 22 11.34 11.06 6.67
C GLN A 22 11.02 9.59 7.03
N SER A 23 11.04 9.26 8.34
CA SER A 23 10.70 7.92 8.85
C SER A 23 9.31 7.44 8.42
N LYS A 24 8.32 8.34 8.39
CA LYS A 24 6.94 8.03 8.00
C LYS A 24 6.79 7.71 6.51
N LEU A 25 7.53 8.41 5.65
CA LEU A 25 7.54 8.12 4.22
C LEU A 25 8.35 6.85 3.91
N ASP A 26 9.27 6.46 4.78
CA ASP A 26 10.05 5.25 4.60
C ASP A 26 9.19 3.98 4.74
N TRP A 27 8.21 3.95 5.65
CA TRP A 27 7.24 2.84 5.70
C TRP A 27 6.51 2.63 4.37
N LEU A 28 6.15 3.72 3.70
CA LEU A 28 5.43 3.63 2.44
C LEU A 28 6.34 3.14 1.30
N LYS A 29 7.62 3.56 1.28
CA LYS A 29 8.62 3.01 0.37
C LYS A 29 8.82 1.52 0.62
N THR A 30 8.92 1.11 1.88
CA THR A 30 9.06 -0.30 2.28
C THR A 30 7.88 -1.13 1.78
N VAL A 31 6.65 -0.66 1.98
CA VAL A 31 5.44 -1.36 1.49
C VAL A 31 5.42 -1.43 -0.03
N ALA A 32 5.69 -0.31 -0.72
CA ALA A 32 5.71 -0.27 -2.18
C ALA A 32 6.78 -1.22 -2.75
N PHE A 33 7.97 -1.25 -2.13
CA PHE A 33 9.04 -2.15 -2.49
C PHE A 33 8.64 -3.62 -2.25
N ALA A 34 8.23 -3.97 -1.03
CA ALA A 34 7.88 -5.34 -0.66
C ALA A 34 6.80 -5.94 -1.56
N SER A 35 5.82 -5.12 -1.94
CA SER A 35 4.70 -5.55 -2.80
C SER A 35 5.11 -6.02 -4.20
N HIS A 36 6.22 -5.49 -4.73
CA HIS A 36 6.74 -5.80 -6.07
C HIS A 36 7.96 -6.70 -6.06
N GLN A 37 8.69 -6.76 -4.96
CA GLN A 37 10.03 -7.34 -4.90
C GLN A 37 10.11 -8.58 -3.99
N THR A 38 8.97 -9.09 -3.53
CA THR A 38 8.92 -10.27 -2.68
C THR A 38 7.92 -11.29 -3.21
N ASP A 39 8.24 -12.57 -3.02
CA ASP A 39 7.30 -13.65 -3.26
C ASP A 39 6.37 -13.80 -2.05
N TYR A 40 5.07 -13.82 -2.28
CA TYR A 40 4.10 -14.00 -1.21
C TYR A 40 2.84 -14.70 -1.68
N SER A 41 2.17 -15.37 -0.75
CA SER A 41 0.85 -15.91 -0.97
C SER A 41 0.02 -15.81 0.29
N GLY A 42 -1.29 -15.67 0.15
CA GLY A 42 -2.16 -15.51 1.29
C GLY A 42 -3.63 -15.47 0.91
N VAL A 43 -4.48 -15.48 1.94
CA VAL A 43 -5.92 -15.28 1.81
C VAL A 43 -6.27 -13.99 2.52
N PHE A 44 -7.07 -13.16 1.87
CA PHE A 44 -7.58 -11.92 2.46
C PHE A 44 -9.08 -11.83 2.25
N VAL A 45 -9.71 -10.97 3.04
CA VAL A 45 -11.13 -10.64 2.95
C VAL A 45 -11.25 -9.20 2.48
N TYR A 46 -12.00 -8.98 1.42
CA TYR A 46 -12.39 -7.66 0.94
C TYR A 46 -13.84 -7.39 1.34
N GLN A 47 -14.07 -6.28 2.03
CA GLN A 47 -15.40 -5.88 2.46
C GLN A 47 -15.69 -4.44 2.02
N TYR A 48 -16.84 -4.24 1.38
CA TYR A 48 -17.39 -2.92 1.07
C TYR A 48 -18.91 -2.92 1.31
N GLY A 49 -19.39 -1.98 2.12
CA GLY A 49 -20.79 -1.96 2.53
C GLY A 49 -21.22 -3.30 3.16
N SER A 50 -22.22 -3.96 2.58
CA SER A 50 -22.70 -5.29 2.98
C SER A 50 -22.07 -6.45 2.20
N HIS A 51 -21.19 -6.17 1.24
CA HIS A 51 -20.53 -7.19 0.44
C HIS A 51 -19.23 -7.62 1.11
N VAL A 52 -19.01 -8.93 1.17
CA VAL A 52 -17.81 -9.57 1.70
C VAL A 52 -17.37 -10.62 0.69
N GLU A 53 -16.11 -10.59 0.29
CA GLU A 53 -15.50 -11.56 -0.61
C GLU A 53 -14.18 -12.05 -0.01
N THR A 54 -13.97 -13.36 0.01
CA THR A 54 -12.68 -13.96 0.34
C THR A 54 -11.90 -14.23 -0.95
N SER A 55 -10.63 -13.83 -0.98
CA SER A 55 -9.78 -14.05 -2.14
C SER A 55 -8.42 -14.60 -1.73
N ARG A 56 -7.82 -15.42 -2.59
CA ARG A 56 -6.44 -15.87 -2.48
C ARG A 56 -5.57 -15.09 -3.45
N ILE A 57 -4.43 -14.60 -2.96
CA ILE A 57 -3.39 -13.95 -3.77
C ILE A 57 -2.13 -14.82 -3.81
N VAL A 58 -1.48 -14.85 -4.96
CA VAL A 58 -0.13 -15.38 -5.16
C VAL A 58 0.63 -14.35 -5.99
N HIS A 59 1.79 -13.93 -5.49
CA HIS A 59 2.72 -13.04 -6.18
C HIS A 59 4.09 -13.70 -6.24
N VAL A 60 4.70 -13.68 -7.42
CA VAL A 60 6.03 -14.22 -7.69
C VAL A 60 6.83 -13.21 -8.48
N THR A 61 8.04 -12.95 -8.01
CA THR A 61 9.02 -12.07 -8.61
C THR A 61 9.83 -12.86 -9.65
N GLU A 62 9.91 -12.34 -10.87
CA GLU A 62 10.74 -12.88 -11.95
C GLU A 62 11.85 -11.88 -12.30
N LYS A 63 12.85 -12.30 -13.08
CA LYS A 63 14.05 -11.50 -13.36
C LYS A 63 13.75 -10.09 -13.91
N ASP A 64 12.77 -9.99 -14.80
CA ASP A 64 12.38 -8.75 -15.50
C ASP A 64 10.85 -8.52 -15.43
N SER A 65 10.16 -9.17 -14.49
CA SER A 65 8.72 -9.39 -14.55
C SER A 65 8.14 -9.74 -13.17
N GLU A 66 6.83 -9.66 -13.04
CA GLU A 66 6.08 -10.15 -11.88
C GLU A 66 4.90 -10.98 -12.39
N TYR A 67 4.62 -12.08 -11.69
CA TYR A 67 3.44 -12.89 -11.87
C TYR A 67 2.54 -12.71 -10.66
N GLU A 68 1.28 -12.33 -10.89
CA GLU A 68 0.27 -12.24 -9.85
C GLU A 68 -0.97 -13.02 -10.25
N LYS A 69 -1.50 -13.82 -9.32
CA LYS A 69 -2.78 -14.50 -9.46
C LYS A 69 -3.68 -14.15 -8.28
N LEU A 70 -4.88 -13.67 -8.58
CA LEU A 70 -5.97 -13.47 -7.64
C LEU A 70 -7.08 -14.46 -7.95
N GLU A 71 -7.54 -15.22 -6.96
CA GLU A 71 -8.62 -16.19 -7.10
C GLU A 71 -9.72 -15.90 -6.08
N SER A 72 -10.97 -15.84 -6.54
CA SER A 72 -12.12 -15.75 -5.65
C SER A 72 -12.36 -17.10 -4.98
N MET A 73 -12.47 -17.10 -3.65
CA MET A 73 -12.68 -18.30 -2.84
C MET A 73 -14.17 -18.56 -2.56
N ASP A 74 -15.03 -17.57 -2.82
CA ASP A 74 -16.46 -17.61 -2.55
C ASP A 74 -17.25 -17.41 -3.85
N GLY A 75 -18.33 -18.18 -4.05
CA GLY A 75 -19.21 -18.01 -5.21
C GLY A 75 -18.63 -18.54 -6.53
N PRO A 76 -19.01 -17.95 -7.69
CA PRO A 76 -18.51 -18.38 -8.99
C PRO A 76 -17.00 -18.21 -9.09
N LYS A 77 -16.32 -19.20 -9.67
CA LYS A 77 -14.87 -19.15 -9.81
C LYS A 77 -14.45 -18.02 -10.76
N HIS A 78 -13.83 -16.99 -10.18
CA HIS A 78 -13.19 -15.89 -10.89
C HIS A 78 -11.69 -15.91 -10.60
N GLU A 79 -10.86 -15.86 -11.64
CA GLU A 79 -9.42 -15.66 -11.50
C GLU A 79 -8.96 -14.43 -12.29
N ILE A 80 -8.05 -13.66 -11.70
CA ILE A 80 -7.34 -12.58 -12.37
C ILE A 80 -5.87 -12.97 -12.38
N ILE A 81 -5.29 -13.09 -13.56
CA ILE A 81 -3.86 -13.36 -13.75
C ILE A 81 -3.24 -12.11 -14.34
N ARG A 82 -2.12 -11.66 -13.78
CA ARG A 82 -1.32 -10.55 -14.28
C ARG A 82 0.09 -11.04 -14.53
N HIS A 83 0.60 -10.81 -15.74
CA HIS A 83 1.94 -11.23 -16.16
C HIS A 83 2.37 -10.37 -17.35
N HIS A 84 3.60 -9.85 -17.34
CA HIS A 84 4.14 -8.97 -18.39
C HIS A 84 3.21 -7.83 -18.84
N GLY A 85 2.51 -7.18 -17.90
CA GLY A 85 1.60 -6.06 -18.21
C GLY A 85 0.31 -6.47 -18.93
N GLN A 86 0.08 -7.77 -19.13
CA GLN A 86 -1.16 -8.33 -19.62
C GLN A 86 -2.00 -8.81 -18.44
N VAL A 87 -3.32 -8.68 -18.58
CA VAL A 87 -4.28 -9.13 -17.57
C VAL A 87 -5.23 -10.13 -18.22
N TRP A 88 -5.34 -11.32 -17.64
CA TRP A 88 -6.30 -12.33 -18.06
C TRP A 88 -7.35 -12.51 -16.97
N LEU A 89 -8.61 -12.48 -17.39
CA LEU A 89 -9.75 -12.73 -16.55
C LEU A 89 -10.28 -14.12 -16.90
N PHE A 90 -10.31 -15.01 -15.93
CA PHE A 90 -11.00 -16.29 -16.04
C PHE A 90 -12.33 -16.20 -15.30
N GLY A 91 -13.42 -16.48 -16.01
CA GLY A 91 -14.76 -16.52 -15.46
C GLY A 91 -15.72 -17.17 -16.45
N ASN A 92 -16.80 -17.77 -15.97
CA ASN A 92 -17.80 -18.45 -16.81
C ASN A 92 -17.17 -19.47 -17.79
N HIS A 93 -16.17 -20.22 -17.33
CA HIS A 93 -15.42 -21.22 -18.12
C HIS A 93 -14.69 -20.67 -19.36
N LYS A 94 -14.41 -19.36 -19.40
CA LYS A 94 -13.68 -18.72 -20.49
C LYS A 94 -12.56 -17.85 -19.93
N MET A 95 -11.48 -17.77 -20.69
CA MET A 95 -10.38 -16.86 -20.43
C MET A 95 -10.47 -15.69 -21.42
N VAL A 96 -10.47 -14.47 -20.91
CA VAL A 96 -10.52 -13.24 -21.71
C VAL A 96 -9.32 -12.38 -21.33
N GLN A 97 -8.55 -11.95 -22.32
CA GLN A 97 -7.51 -10.96 -22.11
C GLN A 97 -8.17 -9.57 -22.00
N ALA A 98 -7.93 -8.88 -20.89
CA ALA A 98 -8.38 -7.52 -20.67
C ALA A 98 -7.34 -6.53 -21.23
N ASP A 99 -7.82 -5.41 -21.77
CA ASP A 99 -6.96 -4.31 -22.21
C ASP A 99 -6.29 -3.66 -20.99
N SER A 100 -4.95 -3.57 -21.02
CA SER A 100 -4.09 -3.22 -19.88
C SER A 100 -4.36 -1.80 -19.36
N GLN A 101 -4.99 -0.93 -20.16
CA GLN A 101 -5.32 0.44 -19.77
C GLN A 101 -6.44 0.52 -18.70
N GLN A 102 -7.34 -0.47 -18.63
CA GLN A 102 -8.50 -0.44 -17.72
C GLN A 102 -8.29 -1.19 -16.40
N THR A 103 -7.31 -2.09 -16.32
CA THR A 103 -7.03 -2.93 -15.13
C THR A 103 -5.82 -2.45 -14.32
N LYS A 104 -5.63 -1.13 -14.20
CA LYS A 104 -4.52 -0.50 -13.46
C LYS A 104 -4.61 -0.62 -11.93
N ILE A 105 -5.70 -1.15 -11.37
CA ILE A 105 -5.81 -1.31 -9.91
C ILE A 105 -5.11 -2.62 -9.53
N ARG A 106 -3.78 -2.53 -9.38
CA ARG A 106 -2.91 -3.54 -8.74
C ARG A 106 -3.07 -3.42 -7.23
N PHE A 107 -2.95 -4.52 -6.49
CA PHE A 107 -2.83 -4.46 -5.04
C PHE A 107 -1.38 -4.71 -4.62
N PRO A 108 -0.78 -3.85 -3.80
CA PRO A 108 -1.18 -2.47 -3.50
C PRO A 108 -0.95 -1.55 -4.70
N ALA A 109 -1.83 -0.56 -4.90
CA ALA A 109 -1.72 0.40 -6.00
C ALA A 109 -0.70 1.53 -5.72
N LEU A 110 0.29 1.29 -4.86
CA LEU A 110 1.19 2.32 -4.34
C LEU A 110 2.51 2.28 -5.12
N LEU A 111 2.59 3.03 -6.21
CA LEU A 111 3.83 3.18 -6.97
C LEU A 111 4.77 4.21 -6.33
N PRO A 112 6.11 4.03 -6.43
CA PRO A 112 7.09 5.01 -5.98
C PRO A 112 6.86 6.43 -6.51
N ASP A 113 6.40 6.56 -7.76
CA ASP A 113 6.12 7.85 -8.40
C ASP A 113 4.94 8.60 -7.75
N GLN A 114 4.03 7.87 -7.09
CA GLN A 114 2.90 8.48 -6.39
C GLN A 114 3.26 8.96 -4.97
N LEU A 115 4.45 8.63 -4.45
CA LEU A 115 4.86 8.99 -3.10
C LEU A 115 5.00 10.51 -2.92
N SER A 116 5.52 11.21 -3.94
CA SER A 116 5.65 12.67 -3.94
C SER A 116 4.27 13.33 -3.87
N THR A 117 3.37 12.96 -4.77
CA THR A 117 1.97 13.43 -4.79
C THR A 117 1.24 13.09 -3.49
N LEU A 118 1.50 11.94 -2.89
CA LEU A 118 0.87 11.56 -1.62
C LEU A 118 1.35 12.47 -0.48
N SER A 119 2.65 12.78 -0.41
CA SER A 119 3.20 13.67 0.62
C SER A 119 2.68 15.10 0.51
N GLU A 120 2.37 15.57 -0.69
CA GLU A 120 1.74 16.87 -0.93
C GLU A 120 0.30 16.90 -0.42
N ASN A 121 -0.45 15.83 -0.63
CA ASN A 121 -1.91 15.79 -0.45
C ASN A 121 -2.36 15.17 0.88
N TYR A 122 -1.53 14.36 1.53
CA TYR A 122 -1.81 13.68 2.78
C TYR A 122 -0.76 13.99 3.85
N GLN A 123 -1.22 14.07 5.09
CA GLN A 123 -0.38 13.98 6.27
C GLN A 123 -0.32 12.52 6.71
N VAL A 124 0.87 11.94 6.70
CA VAL A 124 1.12 10.58 7.19
C VAL A 124 1.41 10.64 8.70
N LYS A 125 0.80 9.75 9.47
CA LYS A 125 1.00 9.62 10.92
C LYS A 125 1.17 8.16 11.30
N GLU A 126 2.11 7.89 12.20
CA GLU A 126 2.15 6.62 12.90
C GLU A 126 1.09 6.63 13.99
N ALA A 127 0.23 5.62 13.98
CA ALA A 127 -0.92 5.49 14.88
C ALA A 127 -0.73 4.34 15.89
N GLY A 128 0.51 3.94 16.13
CA GLY A 128 0.90 2.87 17.05
C GLY A 128 1.15 1.53 16.35
N THR A 129 1.15 0.46 17.14
CA THR A 129 1.34 -0.92 16.67
C THR A 129 0.06 -1.73 16.84
N GLY A 130 -0.05 -2.84 16.12
CA GLY A 130 -1.19 -3.75 16.19
C GLY A 130 -0.83 -5.17 15.78
N ARG A 131 -1.82 -6.06 15.76
CA ARG A 131 -1.66 -7.43 15.31
C ARG A 131 -2.72 -7.78 14.28
N VAL A 132 -2.30 -8.21 13.09
CA VAL A 132 -3.20 -8.57 11.98
C VAL A 132 -2.74 -9.90 11.38
N ALA A 133 -3.67 -10.81 11.14
CA ALA A 133 -3.40 -12.15 10.59
C ALA A 133 -2.30 -12.94 11.36
N GLY A 134 -2.12 -12.65 12.65
CA GLY A 134 -1.09 -13.29 13.50
C GLY A 134 0.25 -12.53 13.56
N TYR A 135 0.46 -11.55 12.69
CA TYR A 135 1.71 -10.79 12.55
C TYR A 135 1.70 -9.46 13.31
N ASN A 136 2.88 -9.03 13.76
CA ASN A 136 3.07 -7.70 14.33
C ASN A 136 3.03 -6.65 13.23
N THR A 137 2.34 -5.54 13.47
CA THR A 137 2.14 -4.51 12.46
C THR A 137 2.37 -3.12 13.02
N GLN A 138 2.94 -2.25 12.20
CA GLN A 138 2.93 -0.80 12.40
C GLN A 138 1.69 -0.21 11.74
N VAL A 139 0.98 0.66 12.46
CA VAL A 139 -0.23 1.30 11.96
C VAL A 139 0.10 2.67 11.40
N ILE A 140 -0.20 2.88 10.12
CA ILE A 140 0.00 4.13 9.41
C ILE A 140 -1.35 4.74 9.03
N LEU A 141 -1.57 5.99 9.41
CA LEU A 141 -2.76 6.77 9.11
C LEU A 141 -2.42 7.87 8.09
N PHE A 142 -3.14 7.86 6.98
CA PHE A 142 -3.11 8.89 5.94
C PHE A 142 -4.31 9.80 6.12
N GLN A 143 -4.05 11.03 6.58
CA GLN A 143 -5.08 12.05 6.75
C GLN A 143 -5.00 13.04 5.58
N PRO A 144 -6.08 13.27 4.83
CA PRO A 144 -6.06 14.25 3.76
C PRO A 144 -5.83 15.65 4.34
N LYS A 145 -5.11 16.49 3.60
CA LYS A 145 -4.93 17.92 3.96
C LYS A 145 -6.10 18.80 3.51
N ASP A 146 -7.08 18.21 2.83
CA ASP A 146 -8.30 18.85 2.34
C ASP A 146 -9.53 17.99 2.65
N ASN A 147 -10.70 18.49 2.20
CA ASN A 147 -12.00 17.82 2.37
C ASN A 147 -12.48 17.12 1.09
N LEU A 148 -11.59 16.84 0.13
CA LEU A 148 -11.94 16.25 -1.17
C LEU A 148 -11.58 14.77 -1.26
N ARG A 149 -11.03 14.19 -0.18
CA ARG A 149 -10.35 12.89 -0.16
C ARG A 149 -10.71 12.10 1.09
N TYR A 150 -10.56 10.78 1.02
CA TYR A 150 -10.79 9.89 2.16
C TYR A 150 -9.53 9.68 2.98
N SER A 151 -9.68 9.51 4.30
CA SER A 151 -8.59 9.03 5.14
C SER A 151 -8.38 7.53 4.96
N HIS A 152 -7.11 7.09 4.95
CA HIS A 152 -6.76 5.67 4.86
C HIS A 152 -5.99 5.24 6.10
N LYS A 153 -6.26 4.03 6.59
CA LYS A 153 -5.52 3.39 7.68
C LYS A 153 -4.94 2.08 7.17
N ILE A 154 -3.63 1.94 7.26
CA ILE A 154 -2.87 0.81 6.72
C ILE A 154 -2.12 0.15 7.89
N TRP A 155 -2.11 -1.17 7.91
CA TRP A 155 -1.31 -1.98 8.82
C TRP A 155 -0.19 -2.61 8.01
N VAL A 156 1.05 -2.34 8.39
CA VAL A 156 2.26 -2.77 7.69
C VAL A 156 2.97 -3.81 8.54
N HIS A 157 3.27 -4.97 7.96
CA HIS A 157 4.10 -5.98 8.63
C HIS A 157 5.50 -5.40 8.92
N THR A 158 5.99 -5.58 10.15
CA THR A 158 7.25 -4.95 10.59
C THR A 158 8.50 -5.78 10.28
N ASP A 159 8.34 -7.06 9.97
CA ASP A 159 9.42 -8.03 9.79
C ASP A 159 9.58 -8.39 8.30
#